data_AF-A0A2U0AGV8-F1
#
_entry.id   AF-A0A2U0AGV8-F1
#
_cell.length_a   1.000
_cell.length_b   1.000
_cell.length_c   1.000
_cell.angle_alpha   90.00
_cell.angle_beta   90.00
_cell.angle_gamma   90.00
#
_symmetry.space_group_name_H-M   'P 1'
#
loop_
_entity.id
_entity.type
_entity.pdbx_description
1 polymer ?
#
loop_
_entity_poly.entity_id
_entity_poly.type
_entity_poly.pdbx_seq_one_letter_code
_entity_poly.pdbx_strand_id
1 'polypeptide(L)'
;MGSPIPKTAYALRAHLPQITNAETRSFVEEAICCFEGRQFRGAVVLSWVGAVSLLQEYVVANRLSDFNAEAVRRNPKWKSAKTGDDFGLMKEDDFLDVLQAISLLGKNVKQELKKGLVLRNGCGHPNSMRLAEHKVAAHIEDLMLNVFAKFA
;
A
#
# COMPACT_ATOMS: atom_id res chain seq x y z
N MET A 1 -26.08 -2.78 20.48
CA MET A 1 -24.94 -3.56 21.01
C MET A 1 -23.78 -3.35 20.04
N GLY A 2 -22.79 -2.53 20.40
CA GLY A 2 -21.63 -2.30 19.57
C GLY A 2 -20.79 -3.58 19.52
N SER A 3 -20.54 -4.11 18.32
CA SER A 3 -19.52 -5.15 18.14
C SER A 3 -18.22 -4.66 18.77
N PRO A 4 -17.45 -5.53 19.45
CA PRO A 4 -16.11 -5.18 19.90
C PRO A 4 -15.32 -4.65 18.69
N ILE A 5 -14.67 -3.50 18.84
CA ILE A 5 -13.74 -2.99 17.82
C ILE A 5 -12.78 -4.14 17.49
N PRO A 6 -12.72 -4.62 16.24
CA PRO A 6 -11.92 -5.79 15.94
C PRO A 6 -10.46 -5.45 16.22
N LYS A 7 -9.72 -6.35 16.88
CA LYS A 7 -8.34 -6.13 17.37
C LYS A 7 -7.40 -5.53 16.31
N THR A 8 -7.64 -5.81 15.04
CA THR A 8 -6.88 -5.28 13.90
C THR A 8 -7.01 -3.77 13.73
N ALA A 9 -8.20 -3.18 13.95
CA ALA A 9 -8.38 -1.73 13.88
C ALA A 9 -7.58 -1.01 14.96
N TYR A 10 -7.54 -1.58 16.16
CA TYR A 10 -6.74 -1.07 17.26
C TYR A 10 -5.24 -1.14 16.96
N ALA A 11 -4.77 -2.26 16.40
CA ALA A 11 -3.36 -2.43 16.02
C ALA A 11 -2.94 -1.43 14.93
N LEU A 12 -3.78 -1.20 13.91
CA LEU A 12 -3.51 -0.22 12.86
C LEU A 12 -3.49 1.21 13.41
N ARG A 13 -4.42 1.57 14.31
CA ARG A 13 -4.42 2.87 14.99
C ARG A 13 -3.12 3.14 15.77
N ALA A 14 -2.55 2.11 16.40
CA ALA A 14 -1.31 2.25 17.15
C ALA A 14 -0.08 2.61 16.28
N HIS A 15 -0.15 2.36 14.96
CA HIS A 15 0.94 2.66 14.03
C HIS A 15 0.81 4.04 13.37
N LEU A 16 -0.36 4.69 13.43
CA LEU A 16 -0.58 6.03 12.88
C LEU A 16 0.44 7.09 13.33
N PRO A 17 0.87 7.14 14.62
CA PRO A 17 1.83 8.15 15.06
C PRO A 17 3.21 8.02 14.38
N GLN A 18 3.54 6.84 13.85
CA GLN A 18 4.82 6.58 13.19
C GLN A 18 4.84 7.14 11.76
N ILE A 19 3.70 7.22 11.09
CA ILE A 19 3.60 7.76 9.73
C ILE A 19 3.71 9.28 9.80
N THR A 20 4.87 9.84 9.42
CA THR A 20 5.13 11.29 9.56
C THR A 20 4.43 12.15 8.51
N ASN A 21 4.25 11.63 7.30
CA ASN A 21 3.54 12.33 6.22
C ASN A 21 2.03 12.42 6.54
N ALA A 22 1.50 13.64 6.49
CA ALA A 22 0.11 13.93 6.83
C ALA A 22 -0.91 13.32 5.84
N GLU A 23 -0.62 13.33 4.53
CA GLU A 23 -1.49 12.73 3.51
C GLU A 23 -1.46 11.20 3.58
N THR A 24 -0.29 10.59 3.72
CA THR A 24 -0.20 9.14 3.92
C THR A 24 -0.98 8.73 5.17
N ARG A 25 -0.83 9.49 6.26
CA ARG A 25 -1.55 9.24 7.51
C ARG A 25 -3.06 9.37 7.33
N SER A 26 -3.54 10.38 6.59
CA SER A 26 -4.99 10.55 6.36
C SER A 26 -5.59 9.37 5.59
N PHE A 27 -4.90 8.81 4.59
CA PHE A 27 -5.39 7.61 3.90
C PHE A 27 -5.54 6.41 4.84
N VAL A 28 -4.59 6.23 5.76
CA VAL A 28 -4.65 5.13 6.75
C VAL A 28 -5.75 5.38 7.79
N GLU A 29 -5.97 6.63 8.21
CA GLU A 29 -7.09 7.01 9.08
C GLU A 29 -8.44 6.71 8.43
N GLU A 30 -8.62 7.07 7.16
CA GLU A 30 -9.84 6.76 6.41
C GLU A 30 -10.03 5.24 6.25
N ALA A 31 -8.94 4.48 6.05
CA ALA A 31 -8.98 3.02 5.97
C ALA A 31 -9.48 2.39 7.29
N ILE A 32 -9.04 2.91 8.44
CA ILE A 32 -9.50 2.49 9.77
C ILE A 32 -10.98 2.78 9.93
N CYS A 33 -11.41 4.00 9.61
CA CYS A 33 -12.82 4.40 9.67
C CYS A 33 -13.70 3.49 8.79
N CYS A 34 -13.23 3.17 7.58
CA CYS A 34 -13.91 2.23 6.70
C CYS A 34 -14.00 0.83 7.31
N PHE A 35 -12.93 0.32 7.91
CA PHE A 35 -12.92 -1.02 8.50
C PHE A 35 -13.87 -1.11 9.71
N GLU A 36 -13.82 -0.14 10.62
CA GLU A 36 -14.72 -0.06 11.79
C GLU A 36 -16.20 0.11 11.38
N GLY A 37 -16.45 0.88 10.32
CA GLY A 37 -17.76 1.04 9.70
C GLY A 37 -18.22 -0.14 8.84
N ARG A 38 -17.45 -1.25 8.81
CA ARG A 38 -17.69 -2.45 7.98
C ARG A 38 -17.77 -2.16 6.47
N GLN A 39 -17.18 -1.05 6.03
CA GLN A 39 -17.00 -0.66 4.64
C GLN A 39 -15.74 -1.34 4.07
N PHE A 40 -15.77 -2.66 4.03
CA PHE A 40 -14.60 -3.50 3.78
C PHE A 40 -13.87 -3.24 2.45
N ARG A 41 -14.61 -2.92 1.38
CA ARG A 41 -13.98 -2.57 0.10
C ARG A 41 -13.21 -1.25 0.20
N GLY A 42 -13.78 -0.26 0.89
CA GLY A 42 -13.12 1.02 1.15
C GLY A 42 -11.88 0.84 2.01
N ALA A 43 -11.97 0.01 3.06
CA ALA A 43 -10.84 -0.29 3.93
C ALA A 43 -9.64 -0.86 3.16
N VAL A 44 -9.87 -1.85 2.29
CA VAL A 44 -8.82 -2.42 1.42
C VAL A 44 -8.21 -1.38 0.49
N VAL A 45 -9.05 -0.58 -0.17
CA VAL A 45 -8.58 0.41 -1.15
C VAL A 45 -7.72 1.47 -0.45
N LEU A 46 -8.21 2.04 0.65
CA LEU A 46 -7.53 3.13 1.34
C LEU A 46 -6.27 2.67 2.08
N SER A 47 -6.26 1.47 2.68
CA SER A 47 -5.04 0.92 3.29
C SER A 47 -3.95 0.68 2.26
N TRP A 48 -4.33 0.22 1.06
CA TRP A 48 -3.41 0.06 -0.05
C TRP A 48 -2.86 1.39 -0.56
N VAL A 49 -3.71 2.41 -0.72
CA VAL A 49 -3.29 3.77 -1.14
C VAL A 49 -2.27 4.34 -0.16
N GLY A 50 -2.53 4.24 1.15
CA GLY A 50 -1.57 4.66 2.18
C GLY A 50 -0.23 3.91 2.08
N ALA A 51 -0.26 2.59 1.86
CA ALA A 51 0.96 1.80 1.73
C ALA A 51 1.79 2.18 0.48
N VAL A 52 1.14 2.42 -0.66
CA VAL A 52 1.82 2.83 -1.89
C VAL A 52 2.38 4.25 -1.79
N SER A 53 1.62 5.20 -1.21
CA SER A 53 2.10 6.56 -0.95
C SER A 53 3.38 6.54 -0.11
N LEU A 54 3.40 5.76 0.98
CA LEU A 54 4.59 5.63 1.82
C LEU A 54 5.81 5.07 1.07
N LEU A 55 5.60 4.03 0.25
CA LEU A 55 6.69 3.46 -0.56
C LEU A 55 7.22 4.46 -1.60
N GLN A 56 6.34 5.22 -2.24
CA GLN A 56 6.73 6.23 -3.22
C GLN A 56 7.54 7.35 -2.56
N GLU A 57 7.12 7.83 -1.40
CA GLU A 57 7.86 8.83 -0.61
C GLU A 57 9.24 8.32 -0.21
N TYR A 58 9.31 7.08 0.29
CA TYR A 58 10.58 6.45 0.64
C TYR A 58 11.51 6.36 -0.58
N VAL A 59 10.99 5.98 -1.75
CA VAL A 59 11.76 5.94 -2.99
C VAL A 59 12.29 7.32 -3.36
N VAL A 60 11.44 8.35 -3.35
CA VAL A 60 11.85 9.73 -3.68
C VAL A 60 12.94 10.22 -2.74
N ALA A 61 12.78 9.99 -1.44
CA ALA A 61 13.72 10.47 -0.44
C ALA A 61 15.05 9.69 -0.45
N ASN A 62 15.03 8.38 -0.70
CA ASN A 62 16.19 7.52 -0.39
C ASN A 62 16.75 6.77 -1.60
N ARG A 63 15.94 6.44 -2.62
CA ARG A 63 16.31 5.45 -3.66
C ARG A 63 15.99 5.91 -5.09
N LEU A 64 15.76 7.21 -5.32
CA LEU A 64 15.24 7.73 -6.59
C LEU A 64 16.17 7.46 -7.78
N SER A 65 17.49 7.56 -7.57
CA SER A 65 18.48 7.29 -8.63
C SER A 65 18.46 5.83 -9.07
N ASP A 66 18.56 4.89 -8.12
CA ASP A 66 18.49 3.45 -8.37
C ASP A 66 17.17 3.07 -9.05
N PHE A 67 16.06 3.62 -8.54
CA PHE A 67 14.73 3.38 -9.09
C PHE A 67 14.65 3.81 -10.55
N ASN A 68 15.08 5.03 -10.86
CA ASN A 68 15.03 5.55 -12.23
C ASN A 68 15.94 4.78 -13.18
N ALA A 69 17.12 4.36 -12.74
CA ALA A 69 18.02 3.54 -13.55
C ALA A 69 17.36 2.20 -13.94
N GLU A 70 16.75 1.52 -12.96
CA GLU A 70 16.05 0.25 -13.20
C GLU A 70 14.76 0.42 -14.01
N ALA A 71 13.99 1.49 -13.75
CA ALA A 71 12.77 1.80 -14.48
C ALA A 71 13.04 2.08 -15.97
N VAL A 72 14.10 2.85 -16.30
CA VAL A 72 14.54 3.07 -17.68
C VAL A 72 15.02 1.77 -18.33
N ARG A 73 15.76 0.93 -17.59
CA ARG A 73 16.22 -0.37 -18.09
C ARG A 73 15.07 -1.29 -18.50
N ARG A 74 13.96 -1.28 -17.75
CA ARG A 74 12.76 -2.08 -18.04
C ARG A 74 11.87 -1.46 -19.10
N ASN A 75 11.74 -0.14 -19.08
CA ASN A 75 10.93 0.61 -20.01
C ASN A 75 11.73 1.81 -20.51
N PRO A 76 12.37 1.71 -21.70
CA PRO A 76 13.15 2.81 -22.27
C PRO A 76 12.36 4.10 -22.53
N LYS A 77 11.02 4.05 -22.51
CA LYS A 77 10.13 5.22 -22.63
C LYS A 77 9.84 5.88 -21.27
N TRP A 78 10.30 5.29 -20.18
CA TRP A 78 10.13 5.85 -18.84
C TRP A 78 10.78 7.23 -18.75
N LYS A 79 10.00 8.21 -18.29
CA LYS A 79 10.53 9.51 -17.92
C LYS A 79 10.92 9.43 -16.46
N SER A 80 12.18 9.70 -16.15
CA SER A 80 12.69 9.60 -14.78
C SER A 80 11.82 10.42 -13.82
N ALA A 81 11.31 9.77 -12.79
CA ALA A 81 10.52 10.40 -11.75
C ALA A 81 11.35 11.40 -10.96
N LYS A 82 10.70 12.48 -10.54
CA LYS A 82 11.25 13.53 -9.67
C LYS A 82 10.43 13.65 -8.38
N THR A 83 9.15 13.32 -8.46
CA THR A 83 8.13 13.47 -7.41
C THR A 83 7.29 12.20 -7.29
N GLY A 84 6.48 12.12 -6.23
CA GLY A 84 5.52 11.02 -6.05
C GLY A 84 4.54 10.88 -7.22
N ASP A 85 4.06 12.00 -7.75
CA ASP A 85 3.07 12.02 -8.84
C ASP A 85 3.58 11.37 -10.13
N ASP A 86 4.89 11.44 -10.39
CA ASP A 86 5.50 10.85 -11.57
C ASP A 86 5.34 9.32 -11.60
N PHE A 87 5.22 8.67 -10.44
CA PHE A 87 4.97 7.22 -10.37
C PHE A 87 3.59 6.83 -10.91
N GLY A 88 2.63 7.76 -10.99
CA GLY A 88 1.31 7.52 -11.58
C GLY A 88 1.35 7.12 -13.06
N LEU A 89 2.47 7.35 -13.74
CA LEU A 89 2.72 6.91 -15.12
C LEU A 89 3.10 5.42 -15.21
N MET A 90 3.34 4.76 -14.08
CA MET A 90 3.72 3.36 -13.98
C MET A 90 2.59 2.55 -13.34
N LYS A 91 2.38 1.31 -13.80
CA LYS A 91 1.48 0.38 -13.11
C LYS A 91 2.09 -0.04 -11.79
N GLU A 92 1.28 -0.20 -10.75
CA GLU A 92 1.78 -0.62 -9.43
C GLU A 92 2.43 -2.01 -9.46
N ASP A 93 1.99 -2.90 -10.36
CA ASP A 93 2.62 -4.21 -10.54
C ASP A 93 4.09 -4.06 -10.99
N ASP A 94 4.33 -3.17 -11.95
CA ASP A 94 5.67 -2.84 -12.45
C ASP A 94 6.48 -2.11 -11.37
N PHE A 95 5.85 -1.19 -10.62
CA PHE A 95 6.47 -0.49 -9.49
C PHE A 95 7.03 -1.48 -8.47
N LEU A 96 6.22 -2.45 -8.02
CA LEU A 96 6.66 -3.50 -7.08
C LEU A 96 7.80 -4.35 -7.64
N ASP A 97 7.82 -4.63 -8.95
CA ASP A 97 8.92 -5.36 -9.57
C ASP A 97 10.22 -4.55 -9.63
N VAL A 98 10.14 -3.23 -9.81
CA VAL A 98 11.29 -2.32 -9.71
C VAL A 98 11.82 -2.30 -8.28
N LEU A 99 10.94 -2.14 -7.29
CA LEU A 99 11.34 -2.11 -5.87
C LEU A 99 12.08 -3.39 -5.46
N GLN A 100 11.65 -4.55 -5.96
CA GLN A 100 12.38 -5.80 -5.72
C GLN A 100 13.74 -5.82 -6.41
N ALA A 101 13.83 -5.36 -7.67
CA ALA A 101 15.08 -5.38 -8.41
C ALA A 101 16.16 -4.47 -7.80
N ILE A 102 15.76 -3.34 -7.19
CA ILE A 102 16.67 -2.47 -6.45
C ILE A 102 16.89 -2.95 -4.99
N SER A 103 16.45 -4.17 -4.65
CA SER A 103 16.55 -4.78 -3.32
C SER A 103 15.85 -4.00 -2.20
N LEU A 104 14.88 -3.14 -2.53
CA LEU A 104 14.05 -2.47 -1.53
C LEU A 104 13.02 -3.43 -0.93
N LEU A 105 12.53 -4.39 -1.74
CA LEU A 105 11.63 -5.45 -1.31
C LEU A 105 12.24 -6.84 -1.55
N GLY A 106 12.05 -7.75 -0.59
CA GLY A 106 12.33 -9.17 -0.79
C GLY A 106 11.31 -9.83 -1.72
N LYS A 107 11.71 -10.96 -2.35
CA LYS A 107 10.86 -11.72 -3.29
C LYS A 107 9.48 -12.06 -2.70
N ASN A 108 9.46 -12.60 -1.47
CA ASN A 108 8.22 -13.07 -0.84
C ASN A 108 7.33 -11.88 -0.44
N VAL A 109 7.93 -10.81 0.09
CA VAL A 109 7.18 -9.57 0.39
C VAL A 109 6.52 -9.02 -0.86
N LYS A 110 7.26 -8.94 -1.98
CA LYS A 110 6.68 -8.51 -3.26
C LYS A 110 5.50 -9.40 -3.68
N GLN A 111 5.62 -10.72 -3.53
CA GLN A 111 4.55 -11.66 -3.89
C GLN A 111 3.29 -11.44 -3.04
N GLU A 112 3.42 -11.22 -1.73
CA GLU A 112 2.28 -10.88 -0.87
C GLU A 112 1.66 -9.53 -1.26
N LEU A 113 2.48 -8.50 -1.53
CA LEU A 113 1.97 -7.21 -2.00
C LEU A 113 1.24 -7.33 -3.35
N LYS A 114 1.72 -8.16 -4.28
CA LYS A 114 0.99 -8.42 -5.55
C LYS A 114 -0.36 -9.09 -5.31
N LYS A 115 -0.49 -9.99 -4.33
CA LYS A 115 -1.82 -10.52 -3.93
C LYS A 115 -2.71 -9.43 -3.36
N GLY A 116 -2.13 -8.54 -2.54
CA GLY A 116 -2.80 -7.34 -2.02
C GLY A 116 -3.32 -6.43 -3.14
N LEU A 117 -2.51 -6.19 -4.18
CA LEU A 117 -2.89 -5.42 -5.36
C LEU A 117 -4.07 -6.05 -6.09
N VAL A 118 -4.07 -7.38 -6.29
CA VAL A 118 -5.19 -8.10 -6.91
C VAL A 118 -6.46 -7.93 -6.08
N LEU A 119 -6.37 -8.06 -4.75
CA LEU A 119 -7.50 -7.84 -3.85
C LEU A 119 -8.03 -6.40 -3.96
N ARG A 120 -7.14 -5.41 -3.95
CA ARG A 120 -7.49 -4.00 -4.10
C ARG A 120 -8.18 -3.73 -5.43
N ASN A 121 -7.66 -4.25 -6.54
CA ASN A 121 -8.27 -4.10 -7.86
C ASN A 121 -9.67 -4.70 -7.90
N GLY A 122 -9.86 -5.87 -7.26
CA GLY A 122 -11.17 -6.45 -7.04
C GLY A 122 -12.09 -5.54 -6.21
N CYS A 123 -11.58 -4.81 -5.22
CA CYS A 123 -12.38 -3.88 -4.42
C CYS A 123 -12.73 -2.59 -5.17
N GLY A 124 -11.87 -2.14 -6.10
CA GLY A 124 -12.04 -0.92 -6.89
C GLY A 124 -12.90 -1.05 -8.15
N HIS A 125 -13.33 -2.26 -8.53
CA HIS A 125 -14.15 -2.48 -9.73
C HIS A 125 -15.52 -3.08 -9.41
N PRO A 126 -16.59 -2.72 -10.15
CA PRO A 126 -17.89 -3.38 -10.00
C PRO A 126 -17.77 -4.89 -10.24
N ASN A 127 -18.13 -5.69 -9.24
CA ASN A 127 -18.17 -7.15 -9.34
C ASN A 127 -19.00 -7.78 -8.22
N SER A 128 -19.22 -9.09 -8.32
CA SER A 128 -19.97 -9.90 -7.34
C SER A 128 -19.13 -10.36 -6.14
N MET A 129 -17.85 -9.97 -6.04
CA MET A 129 -16.96 -10.43 -4.95
C MET A 129 -17.50 -9.97 -3.59
N ARG A 130 -17.60 -10.93 -2.67
CA ARG A 130 -17.93 -10.69 -1.26
C ARG A 130 -16.65 -10.73 -0.43
N LEU A 131 -16.57 -9.86 0.59
CA LEU A 131 -15.44 -9.79 1.52
C LEU A 131 -15.93 -10.08 2.92
N ALA A 132 -15.18 -10.94 3.61
CA ALA A 132 -15.34 -11.15 5.03
C ALA A 132 -14.35 -10.29 5.81
N GLU A 133 -14.72 -9.92 7.03
CA GLU A 133 -13.92 -9.08 7.92
C GLU A 133 -12.50 -9.61 8.13
N HIS A 134 -12.35 -10.91 8.40
CA HIS A 134 -11.04 -11.54 8.62
C HIS A 134 -10.11 -11.44 7.41
N LYS A 135 -10.65 -11.45 6.18
CA LYS A 135 -9.86 -11.32 4.95
C LYS A 135 -9.32 -9.89 4.81
N VAL A 136 -10.12 -8.90 5.17
CA VAL A 136 -9.74 -7.48 5.15
C VAL A 136 -8.73 -7.20 6.26
N ALA A 137 -8.95 -7.77 7.44
CA ALA A 137 -8.03 -7.68 8.57
C ALA A 137 -6.64 -8.24 8.20
N ALA A 138 -6.59 -9.43 7.59
CA ALA A 138 -5.33 -10.02 7.12
C ALA A 138 -4.62 -9.14 6.09
N HIS A 139 -5.35 -8.55 5.13
CA HIS A 139 -4.76 -7.62 4.16
C HIS A 139 -4.12 -6.40 4.84
N ILE A 140 -4.81 -5.81 5.81
CA ILE A 140 -4.29 -4.67 6.57
C ILE A 140 -3.05 -5.08 7.38
N GLU A 141 -3.08 -6.23 8.04
CA GLU A 141 -1.96 -6.78 8.81
C GLU A 141 -0.72 -7.00 7.93
N ASP A 142 -0.90 -7.55 6.72
CA ASP A 142 0.18 -7.75 5.77
C ASP A 142 0.84 -6.42 5.38
N LEU A 143 0.06 -5.37 5.13
CA LEU A 143 0.59 -4.03 4.85
C LEU A 143 1.28 -3.42 6.06
N MET A 144 0.76 -3.63 7.27
CA MET A 144 1.41 -3.19 8.51
C MET A 144 2.80 -3.77 8.66
N LEU A 145 2.92 -5.10 8.59
CA LEU A 145 4.18 -5.79 8.85
C LEU A 145 5.22 -5.56 7.74
N ASN A 146 4.77 -5.43 6.50
CA ASN A 146 5.65 -5.43 5.34
C ASN A 146 5.92 -4.05 4.76
N VAL A 147 5.08 -3.05 5.07
CA VAL A 147 5.22 -1.68 4.55
C VAL A 147 5.30 -0.69 5.70
N PHE A 148 4.22 -0.49 6.45
CA PHE A 148 4.16 0.61 7.44
C PHE A 148 5.24 0.49 8.51
N ALA A 149 5.43 -0.69 9.11
CA ALA A 149 6.46 -0.88 10.15
C ALA A 149 7.91 -0.76 9.65
N LYS A 150 8.14 -0.76 8.33
CA LYS A 150 9.49 -0.73 7.72
C LYS A 150 9.86 0.61 7.12
N PHE A 151 8.88 1.38 6.66
CA PHE A 151 9.11 2.58 5.87
C PHE A 151 8.50 3.85 6.48
N ALA A 152 7.70 3.74 7.55
CA ALA A 152 7.12 4.89 8.26
C ALA A 152 8.16 5.73 9.01
#